data_AF-A0AAD0NG09-F1
#
_entry.id   AF-A0AAD0NG09-F1
#
_cell.length_a   1.000
_cell.length_b   1.000
_cell.length_c   1.000
_cell.angle_alpha   90.00
_cell.angle_beta   90.00
_cell.angle_gamma   90.00
#
_symmetry.space_group_name_H-M   'P 1'
#
loop_
_entity.id
_entity.type
_entity.pdbx_description
1 polymer ?
#
loop_
_entity_poly.entity_id
_entity_poly.type
_entity_poly.pdbx_seq_one_letter_code
_entity_poly.pdbx_strand_id
1 'polypeptide(L)'
;MKESRILQAALSRQRWSTYERIASRCVAEPATLYAWNMQMCAALLPPLHICEVVIRNAAATALAHRYGRCWPWHPALLRSLPAEGALASLRDACGSAGAPRDVPEVIAKLRFGFWQQLFARRFEHSIWAGTMSLVLPHAPSAPLSVLRRSIHADLDRIRHLRNRIAHHEPILERDIGADLAAIGRLIHARCPHTLGWLQRHERATTVLAASPLGARP
;
A
#
# COMPACT_ATOMS: atom_id res chain seq x y z
N MET A 1 34.88 -15.78 8.92
CA MET A 1 34.84 -14.72 7.88
C MET A 1 33.88 -13.63 8.34
N LYS A 2 34.27 -12.34 8.29
CA LYS A 2 33.36 -11.23 8.65
C LYS A 2 32.11 -11.25 7.75
N GLU A 3 30.91 -11.10 8.29
CA GLU A 3 29.61 -11.20 7.59
C GLU A 3 29.57 -10.37 6.30
N SER A 4 30.14 -9.17 6.31
CA SER A 4 30.24 -8.28 5.15
C SER A 4 30.91 -8.93 3.94
N ARG A 5 31.94 -9.77 4.13
CA ARG A 5 32.63 -10.45 3.01
C ARG A 5 31.77 -11.54 2.37
N ILE A 6 30.90 -12.19 3.14
CA ILE A 6 29.98 -13.23 2.63
C ILE A 6 28.92 -12.58 1.75
N LEU A 7 28.28 -11.52 2.25
CA LEU A 7 27.24 -10.81 1.51
C LEU A 7 27.79 -10.09 0.28
N GLN A 8 28.98 -9.50 0.35
CA GLN A 8 29.63 -8.85 -0.79
C GLN A 8 29.93 -9.83 -1.93
N ALA A 9 30.25 -11.09 -1.63
CA ALA A 9 30.47 -12.12 -2.65
C ALA A 9 29.18 -12.60 -3.31
N ALA A 10 28.06 -12.62 -2.58
CA ALA A 10 26.77 -13.11 -3.06
C ALA A 10 25.90 -12.03 -3.75
N LEU A 11 26.07 -10.76 -3.38
CA LEU A 11 25.26 -9.65 -3.88
C LEU A 11 25.96 -8.92 -5.04
N SER A 12 25.17 -8.35 -5.95
CA SER A 12 25.74 -7.50 -7.01
C SER A 12 26.42 -6.27 -6.41
N ARG A 13 27.50 -5.80 -7.06
CA ARG A 13 28.25 -4.61 -6.62
C ARG A 13 27.36 -3.37 -6.47
N GLN A 14 26.39 -3.20 -7.36
CA GLN A 14 25.43 -2.09 -7.31
C GLN A 14 24.49 -2.16 -6.10
N ARG A 15 24.04 -3.37 -5.73
CA ARG A 15 23.22 -3.55 -4.52
C ARG A 15 24.06 -3.27 -3.28
N TRP A 16 25.26 -3.85 -3.21
CA TRP A 16 26.17 -3.68 -2.07
C TRP A 16 26.60 -2.22 -1.87
N SER A 17 26.94 -1.50 -2.95
CA SER A 17 27.39 -0.11 -2.88
C SER A 17 26.33 0.84 -2.29
N THR A 18 25.04 0.49 -2.41
CA THR A 18 23.96 1.24 -1.76
C THR A 18 24.09 1.19 -0.24
N TYR A 19 24.38 0.01 0.32
CA TYR A 19 24.55 -0.16 1.76
C TYR A 19 25.87 0.45 2.25
N GLU A 20 26.96 0.35 1.48
CA GLU A 20 28.23 1.03 1.78
C GLU A 20 28.06 2.55 1.86
N ARG A 21 27.33 3.13 0.89
CA ARG A 21 27.05 4.57 0.84
C ARG A 21 26.21 5.06 2.02
N ILE A 22 25.27 4.25 2.50
CA ILE A 22 24.42 4.63 3.63
C ILE A 22 25.18 4.42 4.93
N ALA A 23 25.90 3.30 5.07
CA ALA A 23 26.75 2.96 6.21
C ALA A 23 27.77 4.06 6.53
N SER A 24 28.42 4.63 5.51
CA SER A 24 29.40 5.71 5.68
C SER A 24 28.81 6.98 6.30
N ARG A 25 27.48 7.16 6.26
CA ARG A 25 26.80 8.33 6.85
C ARG A 25 26.32 8.12 8.28
N CYS A 26 26.15 6.86 8.73
CA CYS A 26 25.56 6.54 10.03
C CYS A 26 26.45 5.68 10.95
N VAL A 27 27.73 5.49 10.59
CA VAL A 27 28.71 4.71 11.39
C VAL A 27 28.19 3.30 11.72
N ALA A 28 27.46 2.69 10.78
CA ALA A 28 26.94 1.33 10.89
C ALA A 28 27.65 0.41 9.88
N GLU A 29 27.75 -0.89 10.18
CA GLU A 29 28.28 -1.87 9.22
C GLU A 29 27.28 -2.10 8.07
N PRO A 30 27.71 -2.15 6.79
CA PRO A 30 26.83 -2.39 5.65
C PRO A 30 26.02 -3.69 5.77
N ALA A 31 26.61 -4.74 6.34
CA ALA A 31 25.92 -6.00 6.60
C ALA A 31 24.77 -5.85 7.60
N THR A 32 24.96 -5.05 8.66
CA THR A 32 23.91 -4.74 9.65
C THR A 32 22.76 -3.97 9.00
N LEU A 33 23.05 -3.00 8.13
CA LEU A 33 22.03 -2.28 7.38
C LEU A 33 21.25 -3.19 6.42
N TYR A 34 21.95 -4.13 5.77
CA TYR A 34 21.33 -5.12 4.89
C TYR A 34 20.36 -6.02 5.66
N ALA A 35 20.82 -6.58 6.79
CA ALA A 35 20.01 -7.43 7.65
C ALA A 35 18.79 -6.67 8.20
N TRP A 36 18.98 -5.45 8.69
CA TRP A 36 17.89 -4.62 9.18
C TRP A 36 16.88 -4.27 8.08
N ASN A 37 17.35 -3.91 6.87
CA ASN A 37 16.46 -3.64 5.74
C ASN A 37 15.57 -4.85 5.43
N MET A 38 16.13 -6.05 5.43
CA MET A 38 15.37 -7.30 5.23
C MET A 38 14.34 -7.52 6.34
N GLN A 39 14.73 -7.36 7.61
CA GLN A 39 13.82 -7.47 8.76
C GLN A 39 12.68 -6.44 8.68
N MET A 40 12.99 -5.20 8.31
CA MET A 40 12.01 -4.13 8.17
C MET A 40 11.04 -4.40 7.01
N CYS A 41 11.53 -4.85 5.85
CA CYS A 41 10.69 -5.27 4.73
C CYS A 41 9.71 -6.38 5.13
N ALA A 42 10.18 -7.38 5.88
CA ALA A 42 9.33 -8.45 6.40
C ALA A 42 8.31 -7.94 7.42
N ALA A 43 8.73 -7.08 8.34
CA ALA A 43 7.88 -6.52 9.40
C ALA A 43 6.77 -5.60 8.86
N LEU A 44 6.96 -4.99 7.67
CA LEU A 44 5.96 -4.17 6.99
C LEU A 44 4.87 -4.96 6.26
N LEU A 45 5.06 -6.26 6.04
CA LEU A 45 4.08 -7.07 5.30
C LEU A 45 2.71 -7.13 6.01
N PRO A 46 2.60 -7.35 7.35
CA PRO A 46 1.29 -7.37 8.01
C PRO A 46 0.54 -6.02 7.94
N PRO A 47 1.16 -4.84 8.23
CA PRO A 47 0.51 -3.56 8.02
C PRO A 47 0.04 -3.32 6.58
N LEU A 48 0.88 -3.65 5.59
CA LEU A 48 0.53 -3.51 4.17
C LEU A 48 -0.64 -4.41 3.78
N HIS A 49 -0.62 -5.67 4.24
CA HIS A 49 -1.67 -6.64 3.97
C HIS A 49 -3.03 -6.14 4.48
N ILE A 50 -3.09 -5.73 5.76
CA ILE A 50 -4.35 -5.25 6.35
C ILE A 50 -4.82 -3.98 5.64
N CYS A 51 -3.92 -3.03 5.35
CA CYS A 51 -4.26 -1.81 4.63
C CYS A 51 -4.86 -2.10 3.24
N GLU A 52 -4.25 -3.01 2.49
CA GLU A 52 -4.70 -3.39 1.15
C GLU A 52 -6.10 -4.01 1.19
N VAL A 53 -6.34 -4.95 2.10
CA VAL A 53 -7.66 -5.59 2.26
C VAL A 53 -8.72 -4.57 2.68
N VAL A 54 -8.40 -3.71 3.65
CA VAL A 54 -9.32 -2.67 4.15
C VAL A 54 -9.75 -1.71 3.05
N ILE A 55 -8.79 -1.15 2.31
CA ILE A 55 -9.09 -0.16 1.26
C ILE A 55 -9.78 -0.81 0.07
N ARG A 56 -9.32 -2.01 -0.34
CA ARG A 56 -9.98 -2.79 -1.39
C ARG A 56 -11.45 -3.02 -1.07
N ASN A 57 -11.75 -3.48 0.14
CA ASN A 57 -13.13 -3.77 0.53
C ASN A 57 -13.97 -2.50 0.59
N ALA A 58 -13.42 -1.40 1.11
CA ALA A 58 -14.09 -0.10 1.11
C ALA A 58 -14.43 0.39 -0.31
N ALA A 59 -13.45 0.34 -1.22
CA ALA A 59 -13.65 0.71 -2.62
C ALA A 59 -14.66 -0.21 -3.33
N ALA A 60 -14.60 -1.52 -3.10
CA ALA A 60 -15.55 -2.48 -3.64
C ALA A 60 -16.99 -2.21 -3.14
N THR A 61 -17.16 -1.86 -1.87
CA THR A 61 -18.47 -1.43 -1.33
C THR A 61 -18.96 -0.14 -2.01
N ALA A 62 -18.08 0.84 -2.21
CA ALA A 62 -18.44 2.08 -2.91
C ALA A 62 -18.87 1.83 -4.37
N LEU A 63 -18.16 0.95 -5.09
CA LEU A 63 -18.52 0.54 -6.44
C LEU A 63 -19.86 -0.20 -6.47
N ALA A 64 -20.09 -1.13 -5.54
CA ALA A 64 -21.36 -1.86 -5.45
C ALA A 64 -22.55 -0.93 -5.14
N HIS A 65 -22.35 0.08 -4.29
CA HIS A 65 -23.36 1.09 -4.00
C HIS A 65 -23.67 1.94 -5.23
N ARG A 66 -22.66 2.29 -6.04
CA ARG A 66 -22.85 3.18 -7.20
C ARG A 66 -23.37 2.46 -8.45
N TYR A 67 -22.88 1.26 -8.72
CA TYR A 67 -23.07 0.54 -9.98
C TYR A 67 -23.82 -0.79 -9.81
N GLY A 68 -24.27 -1.11 -8.59
CA GLY A 68 -24.99 -2.33 -8.27
C GLY A 68 -24.06 -3.53 -8.02
N ARG A 69 -24.68 -4.68 -7.70
CA ARG A 69 -23.96 -5.90 -7.31
C ARG A 69 -23.00 -6.40 -8.39
N CYS A 70 -23.34 -6.21 -9.66
CA CYS A 70 -22.53 -6.63 -10.82
C CYS A 70 -21.64 -5.50 -11.34
N TRP A 71 -21.17 -4.60 -10.47
CA TRP A 71 -20.34 -3.45 -10.83
C TRP A 71 -19.15 -3.75 -11.76
N PRO A 72 -18.46 -4.93 -11.70
CA PRO A 72 -17.32 -5.18 -12.59
C PRO A 72 -17.67 -5.16 -14.08
N TRP A 73 -18.92 -5.47 -14.41
CA TRP A 73 -19.43 -5.49 -15.79
C TRP A 73 -20.28 -4.26 -16.13
N HIS A 74 -20.39 -3.29 -15.22
CA HIS A 74 -21.27 -2.15 -15.40
C HIS A 74 -20.73 -1.20 -16.49
N PRO A 75 -21.49 -0.92 -17.58
CA PRO A 75 -20.97 -0.16 -18.72
C PRO A 75 -20.45 1.25 -18.37
N ALA A 76 -21.11 1.92 -17.43
CA ALA A 76 -20.68 3.26 -17.00
C ALA A 76 -19.32 3.25 -16.27
N LEU A 77 -19.03 2.21 -15.50
CA LEU A 77 -17.72 2.06 -14.86
C LEU A 77 -16.66 1.82 -15.93
N LEU A 78 -16.89 0.84 -16.82
CA LEU A 78 -15.95 0.47 -17.88
C LEU A 78 -15.57 1.67 -18.77
N ARG A 79 -16.54 2.56 -19.09
CA ARG A 79 -16.26 3.80 -19.84
C ARG A 79 -15.47 4.85 -19.08
N SER A 80 -15.57 4.86 -17.75
CA SER A 80 -14.90 5.85 -16.89
C SER A 80 -13.46 5.48 -16.50
N LEU A 81 -13.14 4.18 -16.57
CA LEU A 81 -11.80 3.68 -16.25
C LEU A 81 -10.82 4.03 -17.37
N PRO A 82 -9.59 4.50 -17.05
CA PRO A 82 -8.55 4.63 -18.04
C PRO A 82 -8.28 3.29 -18.73
N ALA A 83 -8.17 3.33 -20.07
CA ALA A 83 -7.98 2.15 -20.91
C ALA A 83 -6.69 1.40 -20.53
N GLU A 84 -5.60 2.15 -20.36
CA GLU A 84 -4.33 1.63 -19.87
C GLU A 84 -4.37 1.44 -18.35
N GLY A 85 -3.96 0.24 -17.91
CA GLY A 85 -3.89 -0.09 -16.48
C GLY A 85 -5.22 -0.56 -15.90
N ALA A 86 -6.13 0.36 -15.54
CA ALA A 86 -7.34 0.02 -14.76
C ALA A 86 -8.32 -0.86 -15.53
N LEU A 87 -8.70 -0.44 -16.75
CA LEU A 87 -9.68 -1.18 -17.55
C LEU A 87 -9.13 -2.53 -17.99
N ALA A 88 -7.86 -2.58 -18.42
CA ALA A 88 -7.18 -3.83 -18.73
C ALA A 88 -7.16 -4.79 -17.54
N SER A 89 -6.74 -4.30 -16.35
CA SER A 89 -6.72 -5.11 -15.13
C SER A 89 -8.11 -5.65 -14.75
N LEU A 90 -9.16 -4.84 -14.92
CA LEU A 90 -10.52 -5.27 -14.65
C LEU A 90 -11.02 -6.29 -15.67
N ARG A 91 -10.72 -6.09 -16.96
CA ARG A 91 -11.07 -7.05 -18.02
C ARG A 91 -10.36 -8.38 -17.83
N ASP A 92 -9.07 -8.37 -17.47
CA ASP A 92 -8.31 -9.60 -17.21
C ASP A 92 -8.88 -10.36 -16.00
N ALA A 93 -9.26 -9.63 -14.94
CA ALA A 93 -9.90 -10.22 -13.76
C ALA A 93 -11.29 -10.81 -14.08
N CYS A 94 -12.07 -10.14 -14.92
CA CYS A 94 -13.39 -10.60 -15.36
C CYS A 94 -13.32 -11.74 -16.39
N GLY A 95 -12.31 -11.76 -17.27
CA GLY A 95 -12.15 -12.74 -18.35
C GLY A 95 -11.83 -14.16 -17.85
N SER A 96 -11.45 -14.29 -16.58
CA SER A 96 -11.25 -15.58 -15.91
C SER A 96 -12.28 -15.88 -14.82
N ALA A 97 -13.32 -15.05 -14.66
CA ALA A 97 -14.41 -15.23 -13.69
C ALA A 97 -15.72 -15.51 -14.44
N GLY A 98 -16.29 -16.68 -14.25
CA GLY A 98 -17.46 -17.15 -14.98
C GLY A 98 -18.76 -16.67 -14.33
N ALA A 99 -19.50 -15.80 -15.02
CA ALA A 99 -20.82 -15.30 -14.60
C ALA A 99 -20.84 -14.33 -13.39
N PRO A 100 -21.92 -13.55 -13.19
CA PRO A 100 -21.99 -12.43 -12.24
C PRO A 100 -21.88 -12.77 -10.74
N ARG A 101 -21.68 -14.05 -10.37
CA ARG A 101 -21.56 -14.49 -8.97
C ARG A 101 -20.14 -14.35 -8.41
N ASP A 102 -19.17 -14.05 -9.27
CA ASP A 102 -17.74 -14.12 -8.93
C ASP A 102 -17.12 -12.76 -8.57
N VAL A 103 -17.92 -11.76 -8.19
CA VAL A 103 -17.41 -10.43 -7.78
C VAL A 103 -16.33 -10.51 -6.69
N PRO A 104 -16.45 -11.36 -5.65
CA PRO A 104 -15.36 -11.54 -4.68
C PRO A 104 -14.06 -12.05 -5.32
N GLU A 105 -14.14 -12.91 -6.33
CA GLU A 105 -12.98 -13.40 -7.07
C GLU A 105 -12.34 -12.30 -7.91
N VAL A 106 -13.16 -11.49 -8.61
CA VAL A 106 -12.68 -10.30 -9.33
C VAL A 106 -11.94 -9.37 -8.36
N ILE A 107 -12.53 -9.08 -7.20
CA ILE A 107 -11.91 -8.26 -6.15
C ILE A 107 -10.56 -8.84 -5.73
N ALA A 108 -10.45 -10.15 -5.56
CA ALA A 108 -9.22 -10.82 -5.15
C ALA A 108 -8.11 -10.75 -6.22
N LYS A 109 -8.45 -10.80 -7.51
CA LYS A 109 -7.50 -10.73 -8.64
C LYS A 109 -6.95 -9.32 -8.90
N LEU A 110 -7.68 -8.28 -8.49
CA LEU A 110 -7.29 -6.90 -8.74
C LEU A 110 -6.15 -6.45 -7.82
N ARG A 111 -5.04 -6.04 -8.43
CA ARG A 111 -3.86 -5.50 -7.75
C ARG A 111 -4.19 -4.18 -7.06
N PHE A 112 -3.51 -3.87 -5.95
CA PHE A 112 -3.60 -2.58 -5.24
C PHE A 112 -3.63 -1.32 -6.14
N GLY A 113 -2.84 -1.30 -7.22
CA GLY A 113 -2.80 -0.15 -8.14
C GLY A 113 -4.15 0.19 -8.75
N PHE A 114 -4.99 -0.81 -9.01
CA PHE A 114 -6.37 -0.60 -9.46
C PHE A 114 -7.16 0.18 -8.40
N TRP A 115 -7.12 -0.26 -7.14
CA TRP A 115 -7.84 0.36 -6.02
C TRP A 115 -7.36 1.78 -5.76
N GLN A 116 -6.05 2.03 -5.83
CA GLN A 116 -5.47 3.37 -5.68
C GLN A 116 -5.97 4.34 -6.75
N GLN A 117 -6.07 3.89 -8.02
CA GLN A 117 -6.52 4.74 -9.12
C GLN A 117 -7.99 5.18 -8.98
N LEU A 118 -8.82 4.41 -8.28
CA LEU A 118 -10.21 4.81 -8.00
C LEU A 118 -10.30 6.07 -7.14
N PHE A 119 -9.25 6.42 -6.39
CA PHE A 119 -9.20 7.66 -5.62
C PHE A 119 -8.70 8.86 -6.43
N ALA A 120 -8.49 8.74 -7.75
CA ALA A 120 -8.09 9.87 -8.60
C ALA A 120 -9.23 10.91 -8.73
N ARG A 121 -8.87 12.17 -9.06
CA ARG A 121 -9.83 13.29 -9.19
C ARG A 121 -11.03 12.98 -10.07
N ARG A 122 -10.84 12.18 -11.14
CA ARG A 122 -11.92 11.80 -12.08
C ARG A 122 -13.09 11.05 -11.43
N PHE A 123 -12.85 10.38 -10.31
CA PHE A 123 -13.86 9.58 -9.61
C PHE A 123 -14.48 10.31 -8.41
N GLU A 124 -14.06 11.54 -8.14
CA GLU A 124 -14.50 12.34 -6.99
C GLU A 124 -16.02 12.46 -6.95
N HIS A 125 -16.65 12.88 -8.05
CA HIS A 125 -18.11 13.00 -8.13
C HIS A 125 -18.80 11.67 -8.46
N SER A 126 -18.23 10.84 -9.33
CA SER A 126 -18.92 9.66 -9.84
C SER A 126 -18.99 8.51 -8.84
N ILE A 127 -17.98 8.36 -7.99
CA ILE A 127 -17.91 7.32 -6.94
C ILE A 127 -18.06 7.95 -5.57
N TRP A 128 -17.22 8.95 -5.23
CA TRP A 128 -16.98 9.29 -3.84
C TRP A 128 -17.98 10.27 -3.21
N ALA A 129 -18.61 11.15 -3.98
CA ALA A 129 -19.53 12.17 -3.45
C ALA A 129 -20.68 11.63 -2.61
N GLY A 130 -21.14 10.40 -2.89
CA GLY A 130 -22.21 9.74 -2.13
C GLY A 130 -21.75 8.53 -1.31
N THR A 131 -20.46 8.17 -1.31
CA THR A 131 -19.99 6.92 -0.70
C THR A 131 -18.82 7.09 0.25
N MET A 132 -18.10 8.23 0.24
CA MET A 132 -16.91 8.42 1.05
C MET A 132 -17.19 8.25 2.55
N SER A 133 -18.21 8.94 3.07
CA SER A 133 -18.63 8.83 4.48
C SER A 133 -19.23 7.47 4.83
N LEU A 134 -19.85 6.79 3.86
CA LEU A 134 -20.38 5.44 4.04
C LEU A 134 -19.26 4.41 4.22
N VAL A 135 -18.20 4.50 3.40
CA VAL A 135 -17.15 3.48 3.38
C VAL A 135 -15.95 3.83 4.26
N LEU A 136 -15.73 5.10 4.58
CA LEU A 136 -14.68 5.59 5.47
C LEU A 136 -15.28 6.52 6.54
N PRO A 137 -16.12 5.98 7.44
CA PRO A 137 -16.89 6.79 8.40
C PRO A 137 -16.03 7.50 9.45
N HIS A 138 -14.78 7.07 9.65
CA HIS A 138 -13.85 7.64 10.62
C HIS A 138 -12.76 8.48 9.94
N ALA A 139 -12.93 8.82 8.67
CA ALA A 139 -12.05 9.76 8.00
C ALA A 139 -12.15 11.16 8.64
N PRO A 140 -11.07 11.97 8.63
CA PRO A 140 -11.13 13.34 9.10
C PRO A 140 -12.23 14.14 8.41
N SER A 141 -12.94 14.99 9.17
CA SER A 141 -13.91 15.92 8.61
C SER A 141 -13.18 16.95 7.75
N ALA A 142 -13.38 16.88 6.44
CA ALA A 142 -12.78 17.76 5.45
C ALA A 142 -13.63 17.79 4.18
N PRO A 143 -13.50 18.82 3.34
CA PRO A 143 -14.10 18.82 2.01
C PRO A 143 -13.68 17.57 1.24
N LEU A 144 -14.63 16.96 0.50
CA LEU A 144 -14.40 15.72 -0.24
C LEU A 144 -13.13 15.76 -1.10
N SER A 145 -12.90 16.88 -1.79
CA SER A 145 -11.75 17.08 -2.67
C SER A 145 -10.41 17.06 -1.93
N VAL A 146 -10.38 17.54 -0.69
CA VAL A 146 -9.22 17.54 0.20
C VAL A 146 -9.01 16.13 0.75
N LEU A 147 -10.07 15.51 1.29
CA LEU A 147 -10.01 14.17 1.86
C LEU A 147 -9.58 13.13 0.82
N ARG A 148 -10.23 13.09 -0.34
CA ARG A 148 -9.88 12.17 -1.44
C ARG A 148 -8.44 12.37 -1.89
N ARG A 149 -7.98 13.63 -1.99
CA ARG A 149 -6.59 13.93 -2.37
C ARG A 149 -5.59 13.38 -1.36
N SER A 150 -5.86 13.54 -0.07
CA SER A 150 -5.04 13.00 1.01
C SER A 150 -5.02 11.47 0.98
N ILE A 151 -6.17 10.82 0.84
CA ILE A 151 -6.26 9.34 0.71
C ILE A 151 -5.49 8.86 -0.51
N HIS A 152 -5.64 9.52 -1.66
CA HIS A 152 -4.92 9.17 -2.87
C HIS A 152 -3.40 9.29 -2.70
N ALA A 153 -2.92 10.33 -2.00
CA ALA A 153 -1.50 10.51 -1.71
C ALA A 153 -0.97 9.41 -0.76
N ASP A 154 -1.73 9.06 0.28
CA ASP A 154 -1.37 7.97 1.20
C ASP A 154 -1.32 6.62 0.47
N LEU A 155 -2.29 6.34 -0.41
CA LEU A 155 -2.30 5.13 -1.23
C LEU A 155 -1.12 5.09 -2.21
N ASP A 156 -0.76 6.22 -2.83
CA ASP A 156 0.39 6.26 -3.74
C ASP A 156 1.71 6.05 -3.00
N ARG A 157 1.85 6.63 -1.80
CA ARG A 157 2.98 6.40 -0.90
C ARG A 157 3.14 4.92 -0.56
N ILE A 158 2.04 4.26 -0.21
CA ILE A 158 1.99 2.82 0.12
C ILE A 158 2.26 1.96 -1.09
N ARG A 159 1.73 2.31 -2.27
CA ARG A 159 2.01 1.63 -3.55
C ARG A 159 3.51 1.60 -3.83
N HIS A 160 4.18 2.73 -3.69
CA HIS A 160 5.63 2.82 -3.87
C HIS A 160 6.39 1.98 -2.83
N LEU A 161 5.99 2.02 -1.55
CA LEU A 161 6.61 1.18 -0.52
C LEU A 161 6.48 -0.31 -0.85
N ARG A 162 5.24 -0.79 -1.12
CA ARG A 162 5.00 -2.21 -1.44
C ARG A 162 5.80 -2.65 -2.65
N ASN A 163 5.84 -1.83 -3.71
CA ASN A 163 6.61 -2.16 -4.91
C ASN A 163 8.09 -2.33 -4.58
N ARG A 164 8.70 -1.41 -3.82
CA ARG A 164 10.11 -1.55 -3.40
C ARG A 164 10.35 -2.85 -2.62
N ILE A 165 9.47 -3.18 -1.67
CA ILE A 165 9.56 -4.42 -0.90
C ILE A 165 9.48 -5.66 -1.82
N ALA A 166 8.51 -5.68 -2.74
CA ALA A 166 8.30 -6.78 -3.68
C ALA A 166 9.46 -6.95 -4.67
N HIS A 167 10.13 -5.86 -5.04
CA HIS A 167 11.33 -5.87 -5.88
C HIS A 167 12.63 -6.08 -5.08
N HIS A 168 12.53 -6.34 -3.78
CA HIS A 168 13.67 -6.46 -2.87
C HIS A 168 14.62 -5.27 -2.93
N GLU A 169 14.08 -4.07 -3.12
CA GLU A 169 14.85 -2.83 -3.11
C GLU A 169 15.08 -2.34 -1.66
N PRO A 170 16.20 -1.64 -1.40
CA PRO A 170 16.41 -1.01 -0.09
C PRO A 170 15.30 0.00 0.23
N ILE A 171 14.87 0.08 1.48
CA ILE A 171 13.91 1.08 1.99
C ILE A 171 14.52 2.00 3.05
N LEU A 172 15.82 1.84 3.34
CA LEU A 172 16.60 2.61 4.32
C LEU A 172 16.46 4.14 4.20
N GLU A 173 16.28 4.67 2.99
CA GLU A 173 16.18 6.11 2.75
C GLU A 173 14.75 6.66 2.88
N ARG A 174 13.75 5.78 2.96
CA ARG A 174 12.36 6.19 3.16
C ARG A 174 12.11 6.63 4.58
N ASP A 175 11.14 7.53 4.73
CA ASP A 175 10.52 7.80 6.02
C ASP A 175 9.46 6.73 6.30
N ILE A 176 9.93 5.67 6.97
CA ILE A 176 9.11 4.50 7.35
C ILE A 176 8.07 4.88 8.41
N GLY A 177 8.38 5.87 9.27
CA GLY A 177 7.42 6.38 10.25
C GLY A 177 6.20 7.01 9.56
N ALA A 178 6.43 7.86 8.56
CA ALA A 178 5.33 8.41 7.77
C ALA A 178 4.63 7.38 6.86
N ASP A 179 5.33 6.32 6.42
CA ASP A 179 4.70 5.19 5.74
C ASP A 179 3.72 4.44 6.67
N LEU A 180 4.15 4.12 7.90
CA LEU A 180 3.30 3.49 8.93
C LEU A 180 2.13 4.41 9.33
N ALA A 181 2.37 5.71 9.44
CA ALA A 181 1.31 6.67 9.73
C ALA A 181 0.26 6.73 8.60
N ALA A 182 0.68 6.68 7.33
CA ALA A 182 -0.24 6.62 6.19
C ALA A 182 -1.08 5.34 6.20
N ILE A 183 -0.47 4.18 6.46
CA ILE A 183 -1.17 2.91 6.65
C ILE A 183 -2.18 3.03 7.80
N GLY A 184 -1.75 3.58 8.93
CA GLY A 184 -2.59 3.78 10.11
C GLY A 184 -3.80 4.66 9.82
N ARG A 185 -3.62 5.80 9.14
CA ARG A 185 -4.72 6.70 8.76
C ARG A 185 -5.78 6.01 7.90
N LEU A 186 -5.36 5.24 6.89
CA LEU A 186 -6.28 4.55 5.99
C LEU A 186 -7.06 3.44 6.70
N ILE A 187 -6.39 2.67 7.56
CA ILE A 187 -7.06 1.63 8.35
C ILE A 187 -8.03 2.28 9.35
N HIS A 188 -7.59 3.33 10.06
CA HIS A 188 -8.43 4.07 11.00
C HIS A 188 -9.69 4.61 10.33
N ALA A 189 -9.52 5.27 9.17
CA ALA A 189 -10.63 5.86 8.42
C ALA A 189 -11.74 4.86 8.11
N ARG A 190 -11.39 3.58 7.89
CA ARG A 190 -12.36 2.50 7.76
C ARG A 190 -12.85 1.99 9.12
N CYS A 191 -11.94 1.64 10.02
CA CYS A 191 -12.25 0.97 11.28
C CYS A 191 -11.14 1.18 12.32
N PRO A 192 -11.36 1.99 13.37
CA PRO A 192 -10.36 2.21 14.43
C PRO A 192 -10.05 0.94 15.22
N HIS A 193 -11.01 0.03 15.37
CA HIS A 193 -10.79 -1.25 16.05
C HIS A 193 -9.82 -2.16 15.27
N THR A 194 -9.88 -2.16 13.93
CA THR A 194 -8.92 -2.88 13.09
C THR A 194 -7.52 -2.31 13.22
N LEU A 195 -7.38 -0.98 13.30
CA LEU A 195 -6.09 -0.35 13.57
C LEU A 195 -5.55 -0.77 14.94
N GLY A 196 -6.38 -0.69 15.99
CA GLY A 196 -5.98 -1.10 17.33
C GLY A 196 -5.59 -2.58 17.41
N TRP A 197 -6.28 -3.45 16.66
CA TRP A 197 -5.87 -4.85 16.51
C TRP A 197 -4.51 -4.96 15.82
N LEU A 198 -4.30 -4.29 14.68
CA LEU A 198 -3.02 -4.33 13.96
C LEU A 198 -1.85 -3.88 14.86
N GLN A 199 -2.01 -2.78 15.58
CA GLN A 199 -0.99 -2.21 16.47
C GLN A 199 -0.55 -3.17 17.58
N ARG A 200 -1.38 -4.14 17.98
CA ARG A 200 -1.01 -5.17 18.96
C ARG A 200 -0.24 -6.36 18.37
N HIS A 201 -0.28 -6.54 17.04
CA HIS A 201 0.25 -7.74 16.37
C HIS A 201 1.42 -7.44 15.43
N GLU A 202 1.51 -6.22 14.91
CA GLU A 202 2.58 -5.81 14.01
C GLU A 202 3.92 -5.64 14.77
N ARG A 203 5.02 -5.84 14.05
CA ARG A 203 6.39 -5.69 14.58
C ARG A 203 7.18 -4.59 13.89
N ALA A 204 6.61 -3.93 12.89
CA ALA A 204 7.25 -2.86 12.14
C ALA A 204 7.64 -1.70 13.06
N THR A 205 6.77 -1.32 14.01
CA THR A 205 7.10 -0.25 14.98
C THR A 205 8.30 -0.63 15.85
N THR A 206 8.36 -1.88 16.34
CA THR A 206 9.48 -2.38 17.14
C THR A 206 10.78 -2.43 16.33
N VAL A 207 10.74 -2.95 15.09
CA VAL A 207 11.91 -3.01 14.21
C VAL A 207 12.39 -1.61 13.81
N LEU A 208 11.46 -0.67 13.61
CA LEU A 208 11.79 0.73 13.34
C LEU A 208 12.46 1.40 14.54
N ALA A 209 11.97 1.14 15.76
CA ALA A 209 12.57 1.67 16.99
C ALA A 209 14.00 1.13 17.21
N ALA A 210 14.28 -0.10 16.77
CA ALA A 210 15.61 -0.71 16.81
C ALA A 210 16.48 -0.35 15.58
N SER A 211 16.17 0.73 14.85
CA SER A 211 16.89 1.08 13.63
C SER A 211 18.37 1.41 13.90
N PRO A 212 19.31 0.81 13.15
CA PRO A 212 20.73 1.15 13.22
C PRO A 212 21.06 2.51 12.57
N LEU A 213 20.08 3.18 11.94
CA LEU A 213 20.31 4.44 11.22
C LEU A 213 20.41 5.67 12.13
N GLY A 214 20.29 5.51 13.46
CA GLY A 214 20.18 6.62 14.41
C GLY A 214 18.88 7.41 14.22
N ALA A 215 18.47 8.18 15.23
CA ALA A 215 17.40 9.16 15.03
C ALA A 215 17.88 10.16 13.98
N ARG A 216 17.26 10.18 12.79
CA ARG A 216 17.49 11.26 11.83
C ARG A 216 17.06 12.57 12.51
N PRO A 217 17.90 13.62 12.52
CA PRO A 217 17.52 14.92 13.05
C PRO A 217 16.29 15.48 12.32
#